data_AF-T1YZJ0-F1
#
_entry.id   AF-T1YZJ0-F1
#
_cell.length_a   1.000
_cell.length_b   1.000
_cell.length_c   1.000
_cell.angle_alpha   90.00
_cell.angle_beta   90.00
_cell.angle_gamma   90.00
#
_symmetry.space_group_name_H-M   'P 1'
#
loop_
_entity.id
_entity.type
_entity.pdbx_description
1 polymer ?
#
loop_
_entity_poly.entity_id
_entity_poly.type
_entity_poly.pdbx_seq_one_letter_code
_entity_poly.pdbx_strand_id
1 'polypeptide(L)'
;VVMNSNGYDLAVDIWSLGCTILEMATSKPPWSQYEGVAAIFKIGNSKDMPEIPAHLSSEAKSFITLCLQREPSARPKAVDLLNHPFIRDQTITRASNISLTRNAFPSKFDGSRTPPALDLQSGRPSNANEMDYTQKPIAMTSTAMRSP
;
A
#
# COMPACT_ATOMS: atom_id res chain seq x y z
N VAL A 1 8.62 8.74 -19.64
CA VAL A 1 9.30 9.71 -18.76
C VAL A 1 9.41 11.01 -19.52
N VAL A 2 8.62 12.01 -19.13
CA VAL A 2 8.70 13.34 -19.75
C VAL A 2 9.87 14.06 -19.09
N MET A 3 10.93 14.32 -19.86
CA MET A 3 12.08 15.09 -19.38
C MET A 3 11.80 16.57 -19.64
N ASN A 4 11.33 17.27 -18.60
CA ASN A 4 11.24 18.72 -18.60
C ASN A 4 12.45 19.28 -17.85
N SER A 5 13.22 20.13 -18.54
CA SER A 5 14.41 20.82 -18.03
C SER A 5 14.13 21.78 -16.86
N ASN A 6 12.86 22.07 -16.56
CA ASN A 6 12.47 23.06 -15.57
C ASN A 6 12.21 22.45 -14.17
N GLY A 7 12.44 21.15 -13.96
CA GLY A 7 12.40 20.48 -12.65
C GLY A 7 11.03 20.35 -11.98
N TYR A 8 10.03 21.13 -12.42
CA TYR A 8 8.67 21.11 -11.89
C TYR A 8 8.01 19.74 -12.03
N ASP A 9 8.21 19.08 -13.18
CA ASP A 9 7.62 17.76 -13.45
C ASP A 9 8.28 16.66 -12.60
N LEU A 10 9.57 16.78 -12.29
CA LEU A 10 10.26 15.80 -11.43
C LEU A 10 9.72 15.84 -9.99
N ALA A 11 9.35 17.03 -9.49
CA ALA A 11 8.73 17.16 -8.18
C ALA A 11 7.31 16.55 -8.14
N VAL A 12 6.61 16.46 -9.29
CA VAL A 12 5.32 15.76 -9.39
C VAL A 12 5.50 14.25 -9.22
N ASP A 13 6.58 13.67 -9.77
CA ASP A 13 6.89 12.25 -9.55
C ASP A 13 7.11 11.94 -8.06
N ILE A 14 7.80 12.82 -7.32
CA ILE A 14 8.01 12.69 -5.87
C ILE A 14 6.68 12.73 -5.10
N TRP A 15 5.75 13.60 -5.48
CA TRP A 15 4.42 13.63 -4.89
C TRP A 15 3.67 12.33 -5.13
N SER A 16 3.70 11.85 -6.37
CA SER A 16 3.05 10.61 -6.81
C SER A 16 3.59 9.39 -6.06
N LEU A 17 4.90 9.37 -5.78
CA LEU A 17 5.55 8.36 -4.94
C LEU A 17 4.99 8.39 -3.50
N GLY A 18 4.88 9.57 -2.88
CA GLY A 18 4.30 9.72 -1.55
C GLY A 18 2.87 9.20 -1.48
N CYS A 19 2.05 9.53 -2.49
CA CYS A 19 0.68 9.03 -2.62
C CYS A 19 0.64 7.49 -2.73
N THR A 20 1.51 6.91 -3.55
CA THR A 20 1.58 5.46 -3.76
C THR A 20 1.95 4.72 -2.47
N ILE A 21 2.93 5.23 -1.72
CA ILE A 21 3.35 4.61 -0.45
C ILE A 21 2.21 4.68 0.57
N LEU A 22 1.53 5.83 0.67
CA LEU A 22 0.40 5.99 1.56
C LEU A 22 -0.78 5.09 1.19
N GLU A 23 -1.03 4.94 -0.12
CA GLU A 23 -2.06 4.04 -0.63
C GLU A 23 -1.75 2.59 -0.29
N MET A 24 -0.50 2.13 -0.50
CA MET A 24 -0.09 0.78 -0.10
C MET A 24 -0.23 0.55 1.41
N ALA A 25 0.10 1.56 2.23
CA ALA A 25 -0.02 1.47 3.68
C ALA A 25 -1.46 1.39 4.19
N THR A 26 -2.42 1.96 3.44
CA THR A 26 -3.82 2.07 3.88
C THR A 26 -4.78 1.21 3.07
N SER A 27 -4.31 0.63 1.96
CA SER A 27 -5.13 0.00 0.91
C SER A 27 -6.22 0.93 0.35
N LYS A 28 -6.03 2.25 0.44
CA LYS A 28 -6.99 3.28 0.03
C LYS A 28 -6.26 4.46 -0.59
N PRO A 29 -6.82 5.12 -1.61
CA PRO A 29 -6.19 6.31 -2.16
C PRO A 29 -6.12 7.44 -1.11
N PRO A 30 -5.14 8.35 -1.21
CA PRO A 30 -5.11 9.57 -0.39
C PRO A 30 -6.44 10.33 -0.53
N TRP A 31 -6.98 10.79 0.61
CA TRP A 31 -8.30 11.44 0.68
C TRP A 31 -9.47 10.60 0.16
N SER A 32 -9.45 9.28 0.39
CA SER A 32 -10.51 8.33 0.00
C SER A 32 -11.95 8.68 0.43
N GLN A 33 -12.16 9.67 1.30
CA GLN A 33 -13.48 10.20 1.62
C GLN A 33 -14.09 11.10 0.52
N TYR A 34 -13.31 11.51 -0.48
CA TYR A 34 -13.79 12.30 -1.62
C TYR A 34 -13.59 11.53 -2.93
N GLU A 35 -14.53 11.69 -3.87
CA GLU A 35 -14.48 11.04 -5.18
C GLU A 35 -14.45 12.06 -6.32
N GLY A 36 -13.81 11.69 -7.44
CA GLY A 36 -13.78 12.46 -8.67
C GLY A 36 -13.37 13.93 -8.47
N VAL A 37 -14.23 14.85 -8.90
CA VAL A 37 -13.98 16.30 -8.83
C VAL A 37 -13.83 16.80 -7.38
N ALA A 38 -14.49 16.19 -6.40
CA ALA A 38 -14.37 16.60 -5.01
C ALA A 38 -12.95 16.35 -4.46
N ALA A 39 -12.33 15.23 -4.84
CA ALA A 39 -10.94 14.94 -4.49
C ALA A 39 -9.99 15.93 -5.17
N ILE A 40 -10.20 16.25 -6.45
CA ILE A 40 -9.41 17.24 -7.18
C ILE A 40 -9.51 18.62 -6.51
N PHE A 41 -10.71 19.05 -6.13
CA PHE A 41 -10.93 20.32 -5.44
C PHE A 41 -10.23 20.33 -4.07
N LYS A 42 -10.34 19.25 -3.29
CA LYS A 42 -9.63 19.11 -2.01
C LYS A 42 -8.11 19.22 -2.21
N ILE A 43 -7.57 18.58 -3.24
CA ILE A 43 -6.14 18.60 -3.54
C ILE A 43 -5.69 19.98 -4.07
N GLY A 44 -6.50 20.66 -4.88
CA GLY A 44 -6.12 21.95 -5.48
C GLY A 44 -6.26 23.13 -4.52
N ASN A 45 -7.27 23.11 -3.65
CA ASN A 45 -7.66 24.29 -2.88
C ASN A 45 -7.38 24.18 -1.37
N SER A 46 -7.00 23.01 -0.87
CA SER A 46 -6.59 22.84 0.52
C SER A 46 -5.09 22.69 0.69
N LYS A 47 -4.57 23.21 1.82
CA LYS A 47 -3.22 22.95 2.30
C LYS A 47 -3.12 21.68 3.16
N ASP A 48 -4.25 21.00 3.39
CA ASP A 48 -4.30 19.78 4.20
C ASP A 48 -3.46 18.67 3.56
N MET A 49 -2.75 17.93 4.42
CA MET A 49 -2.04 16.69 4.08
C MET A 49 -3.00 15.51 4.25
N PRO A 50 -2.90 14.42 3.46
CA PRO A 50 -3.71 13.24 3.73
C PRO A 50 -3.28 12.62 5.07
N GLU A 51 -4.20 11.91 5.71
CA GLU A 51 -3.94 11.30 7.01
C GLU A 51 -2.88 10.21 6.89
N ILE A 52 -1.80 10.34 7.68
CA ILE A 52 -0.75 9.32 7.75
C ILE A 52 -1.02 8.42 8.96
N PRO A 53 -1.20 7.10 8.78
CA PRO A 53 -1.58 6.21 9.87
C PRO A 53 -0.57 6.19 11.03
N ALA A 54 -1.10 6.24 12.26
CA ALA A 54 -0.29 6.27 13.48
C ALA A 54 0.55 4.99 13.70
N HIS A 55 0.17 3.86 13.11
CA HIS A 55 0.90 2.60 13.25
C HIS A 55 2.14 2.49 12.34
N LEU A 56 2.35 3.43 11.41
CA LEU A 56 3.57 3.45 10.59
C LEU A 56 4.79 3.83 11.42
N SER A 57 5.97 3.34 11.00
CA SER A 57 7.23 3.71 11.64
C SER A 57 7.51 5.21 11.51
N SER A 58 8.35 5.75 12.40
CA SER A 58 8.78 7.16 12.36
C SER A 58 9.42 7.51 11.02
N GLU A 59 10.22 6.61 10.46
CA GLU A 59 10.95 6.79 9.22
C GLU A 59 9.97 6.81 8.03
N ALA A 60 8.97 5.92 8.03
CA ALA A 60 7.93 5.91 7.00
C ALA A 60 7.12 7.21 7.02
N LYS A 61 6.68 7.66 8.21
CA LYS A 61 5.94 8.92 8.38
C LYS A 61 6.77 10.12 7.91
N SER A 62 8.04 10.19 8.29
CA SER A 62 8.98 11.23 7.85
C SER A 62 9.13 11.23 6.32
N PHE A 63 9.35 10.07 5.71
CA PHE A 63 9.52 9.94 4.26
C PHE A 63 8.27 10.39 3.49
N ILE A 64 7.09 9.95 3.90
CA ILE A 64 5.81 10.33 3.28
C ILE A 64 5.59 11.85 3.41
N THR A 65 5.88 12.42 4.59
CA THR A 65 5.73 13.87 4.83
C THR A 65 6.64 14.70 3.93
N LEU A 66 7.88 14.25 3.69
CA LEU A 66 8.79 14.90 2.73
C LEU A 66 8.27 14.84 1.29
N CYS A 67 7.70 13.70 0.88
CA CYS A 67 7.16 13.54 -0.46
C CYS A 67 5.90 14.40 -0.72
N LEU A 68 5.04 14.52 0.30
CA LEU A 68 3.75 15.21 0.22
C LEU A 68 3.81 16.70 0.60
N GLN A 69 4.98 17.32 0.49
CA GLN A 69 5.10 18.77 0.61
C GLN A 69 4.30 19.48 -0.48
N ARG A 70 3.49 20.47 -0.09
CA ARG A 70 2.65 21.20 -1.06
C ARG A 70 3.46 21.99 -2.06
N GLU A 71 4.42 22.74 -1.56
CA GLU A 71 5.34 23.49 -2.39
C GLU A 71 6.26 22.51 -3.16
N PRO A 72 6.20 22.46 -4.51
CA PRO A 72 7.00 21.51 -5.28
C PRO A 72 8.51 21.69 -5.05
N SER A 73 8.96 22.94 -4.85
CA SER A 73 10.36 23.25 -4.57
C SER A 73 10.85 22.77 -3.19
N ALA A 74 9.93 22.50 -2.26
CA ALA A 74 10.25 21.93 -0.95
C ALA A 74 10.38 20.39 -0.98
N ARG A 75 10.01 19.74 -2.10
CA ARG A 75 10.17 18.29 -2.23
C ARG A 75 11.63 17.96 -2.53
N PRO A 76 12.23 16.99 -1.83
CA PRO A 76 13.60 16.54 -2.09
C PRO A 76 13.70 15.87 -3.46
N LYS A 77 14.90 15.84 -4.05
CA LYS A 77 15.11 15.07 -5.29
C LYS A 77 15.11 13.57 -4.96
N ALA A 78 14.85 12.75 -5.98
CA ALA A 78 14.89 11.29 -5.83
C ALA A 78 16.23 10.80 -5.24
N VAL A 79 17.35 11.40 -5.65
CA VAL A 79 18.69 11.06 -5.13
C VAL A 79 18.84 11.35 -3.64
N ASP A 80 18.17 12.38 -3.12
CA ASP A 80 18.21 12.72 -1.70
C ASP A 80 17.37 11.71 -0.89
N LEU A 81 16.21 11.33 -1.43
CA LEU A 81 15.31 10.32 -0.82
C LEU A 81 15.95 8.94 -0.70
N LEU A 82 16.86 8.56 -1.62
CA LEU A 82 17.58 7.29 -1.52
C LEU A 82 18.45 7.20 -0.26
N ASN A 83 18.87 8.34 0.29
CA ASN A 83 19.67 8.40 1.53
C ASN A 83 18.82 8.45 2.80
N HIS A 84 17.49 8.57 2.67
CA HIS A 84 16.59 8.63 3.82
C HIS A 84 16.55 7.27 4.56
N PRO A 85 16.55 7.22 5.91
CA PRO A 85 16.57 5.97 6.69
C PRO A 85 15.51 4.94 6.28
N PHE A 86 14.30 5.40 5.94
CA PHE A 86 13.20 4.56 5.43
C PHE A 86 13.61 3.63 4.26
N ILE A 87 14.50 4.10 3.38
CA ILE A 87 15.00 3.33 2.23
C ILE A 87 16.36 2.69 2.54
N ARG A 88 17.29 3.50 3.08
CA ARG A 88 18.68 3.08 3.32
C ARG A 88 18.77 1.86 4.22
N ASP A 89 18.01 1.83 5.30
CA ASP A 89 18.16 0.78 6.32
C ASP A 89 17.53 -0.56 5.86
N GLN A 90 16.66 -0.53 4.85
CA GLN A 90 16.17 -1.74 4.18
C GLN A 90 17.22 -2.42 3.30
N THR A 91 18.16 -1.65 2.72
CA THR A 91 19.22 -2.24 1.88
C THR A 91 20.16 -3.13 2.70
N ILE A 92 20.40 -2.76 3.96
CA ILE A 92 21.19 -3.54 4.92
C ILE A 92 20.45 -4.85 5.27
N THR A 93 19.14 -4.75 5.52
CA THR A 93 18.28 -5.92 5.81
C THR A 93 18.13 -6.86 4.61
N ARG A 94 18.15 -6.34 3.38
CA ARG A 94 18.14 -7.16 2.16
C ARG A 94 19.47 -7.86 1.91
N ALA A 95 20.61 -7.24 2.19
CA ALA A 95 21.89 -7.92 2.06
C ALA A 95 21.99 -9.15 2.99
N SER A 96 21.45 -9.05 4.21
CA SER A 96 21.38 -10.18 5.15
C SER A 96 20.32 -11.22 4.75
N ASN A 97 19.17 -10.84 4.22
CA ASN A 97 18.18 -11.82 3.77
C ASN A 97 18.60 -12.58 2.49
N ILE A 98 19.39 -11.97 1.60
CA ILE A 98 19.98 -12.62 0.43
C ILE A 98 20.99 -13.69 0.85
N SER A 99 21.81 -13.44 1.87
CA SER A 99 22.74 -14.47 2.37
C SER A 99 22.00 -15.63 3.05
N LEU A 100 20.93 -15.35 3.81
CA LEU A 100 20.05 -16.37 4.39
C LEU A 100 19.38 -17.26 3.33
N THR A 101 18.77 -16.66 2.30
CA THR A 101 18.12 -17.42 1.20
C THR A 101 19.11 -18.20 0.36
N ARG A 102 20.31 -17.67 0.10
CA ARG A 102 21.40 -18.40 -0.57
C ARG A 102 21.89 -19.59 0.24
N ASN A 103 21.93 -19.48 1.56
CA ASN A 103 22.34 -20.59 2.44
C ASN A 103 21.23 -21.64 2.59
N ALA A 104 19.97 -21.21 2.63
CA ALA A 104 18.81 -22.10 2.70
C ALA A 104 18.51 -22.79 1.36
N PHE A 105 18.81 -22.13 0.23
CA PHE A 105 18.62 -22.65 -1.12
C PHE A 105 19.89 -22.40 -1.97
N PRO A 106 20.90 -23.29 -1.88
CA PRO A 106 22.20 -23.10 -2.55
C PRO A 106 22.13 -23.17 -4.08
N SER A 107 21.06 -23.77 -4.62
CA SER A 107 20.91 -23.97 -6.06
C SER A 107 20.27 -22.75 -6.71
N LYS A 108 20.95 -22.19 -7.72
CA LYS A 108 20.35 -21.22 -8.63
C LYS A 108 19.18 -21.92 -9.34
N PHE A 109 18.02 -21.28 -9.36
CA PHE A 109 16.87 -21.73 -10.13
C PHE A 109 17.22 -21.55 -11.61
N ASP A 110 17.51 -22.65 -12.32
CA ASP A 110 17.86 -22.65 -13.74
C ASP A 110 16.63 -22.73 -14.66
N GLY A 111 15.42 -22.58 -14.10
CA GLY A 111 14.17 -22.64 -14.85
C GLY A 111 13.80 -24.03 -15.38
N SER A 112 14.58 -25.07 -15.09
CA SER A 112 14.36 -26.42 -15.62
C SER A 112 13.52 -27.32 -14.70
N ARG A 113 13.25 -26.90 -13.45
CA ARG A 113 12.52 -27.69 -12.46
C ARG A 113 11.43 -26.88 -11.79
N THR A 114 10.17 -27.26 -12.02
CA THR A 114 9.09 -26.98 -11.09
C THR A 114 9.50 -27.51 -9.71
N PRO A 115 9.55 -26.67 -8.66
CA PRO A 115 9.78 -27.15 -7.31
C PRO A 115 8.72 -28.21 -6.97
N PRO A 116 9.06 -29.32 -6.30
CA PRO A 116 8.05 -30.23 -5.80
C PRO A 116 7.14 -29.43 -4.86
N ALA A 117 5.83 -29.48 -5.10
CA ALA A 117 4.87 -28.92 -4.18
C ALA A 117 5.11 -29.58 -2.81
N LEU A 118 5.58 -28.80 -1.84
CA LEU A 118 5.59 -29.23 -0.45
C LEU A 118 4.12 -29.30 -0.04
N ASP A 119 3.60 -30.52 0.01
CA ASP A 119 2.30 -30.81 0.61
C ASP A 119 2.31 -30.32 2.05
N LEU A 120 1.69 -29.16 2.29
CA LEU A 120 1.49 -28.63 3.63
C LEU A 120 0.31 -29.38 4.25
N GLN A 121 0.56 -30.58 4.74
CA GLN A 121 -0.38 -31.29 5.61
C GLN A 121 0.13 -31.38 7.05
N SER A 122 -0.73 -30.85 7.92
CA SER A 122 -1.06 -31.31 9.28
C SER A 122 -0.56 -30.49 10.45
N GLY A 123 -1.53 -30.09 11.29
CA GLY A 123 -1.28 -29.53 12.62
C GLY A 123 -2.38 -28.61 13.17
N ARG A 124 -3.68 -28.83 12.86
CA ARG A 124 -4.78 -28.09 13.51
C ARG A 124 -5.25 -28.88 14.73
N PRO A 125 -5.07 -28.42 15.98
CA PRO A 125 -5.74 -29.04 17.11
C PRO A 125 -7.22 -28.69 17.08
N SER A 126 -8.04 -29.74 17.09
CA SER A 126 -9.48 -29.70 17.25
C SER A 126 -9.85 -29.06 18.58
N ASN A 127 -10.65 -27.99 18.55
CA ASN A 127 -11.60 -27.70 19.62
C ASN A 127 -12.92 -27.34 18.95
N ALA A 128 -13.83 -28.29 19.05
CA ALA A 128 -15.23 -28.13 18.71
C ALA A 128 -15.87 -27.18 19.73
N ASN A 129 -16.42 -26.07 19.25
CA ASN A 129 -17.63 -25.50 19.83
C ASN A 129 -18.59 -25.29 18.66
N GLU A 130 -19.58 -26.15 18.67
CA GLU A 130 -20.68 -26.33 17.75
C GLU A 130 -21.67 -25.15 17.94
N MET A 131 -21.89 -24.34 16.90
CA MET A 131 -23.07 -23.49 16.82
C MET A 131 -23.66 -23.64 15.43
N ASP A 132 -24.76 -24.39 15.40
CA ASP A 132 -25.52 -24.84 14.26
C ASP A 132 -26.31 -23.67 13.64
N TYR A 133 -26.11 -23.41 12.35
CA TYR A 133 -27.01 -22.59 11.53
C TYR A 133 -27.52 -23.50 10.40
N THR A 134 -28.56 -24.26 10.72
CA THR A 134 -29.37 -24.96 9.72
C THR A 134 -30.31 -23.99 9.00
N GLN A 135 -30.55 -24.35 7.75
CA GLN A 135 -30.98 -23.53 6.62
C GLN A 135 -32.49 -23.64 6.38
N LYS A 136 -33.07 -22.60 5.74
CA LYS A 136 -34.30 -22.54 4.86
C LYS A 136 -35.56 -21.85 5.45
N PRO A 137 -36.51 -21.37 4.61
CA PRO A 137 -36.44 -20.77 3.26
C PRO A 137 -37.29 -19.47 3.09
N ILE A 138 -37.24 -18.94 1.86
CA ILE A 138 -37.91 -17.78 1.25
C ILE A 138 -39.42 -17.69 1.51
N ALA A 139 -39.93 -16.48 1.79
CA ALA A 139 -41.32 -16.09 1.57
C ALA A 139 -41.40 -14.73 0.84
N MET A 140 -42.03 -14.73 -0.33
CA MET A 140 -42.48 -13.53 -1.05
C MET A 140 -43.77 -13.02 -0.40
N THR A 141 -43.89 -11.71 -0.17
CA THR A 141 -45.20 -11.06 -0.09
C THR A 141 -45.20 -9.73 -0.83
N SER A 142 -46.18 -9.65 -1.73
CA SER A 142 -46.57 -8.52 -2.56
C SER A 142 -47.66 -7.74 -1.82
N THR A 143 -47.59 -6.40 -1.83
CA THR A 143 -48.79 -5.56 -1.74
C THR A 143 -48.57 -4.21 -2.42
N ALA A 144 -49.54 -3.82 -3.26
CA ALA A 144 -49.60 -2.59 -4.04
C ALA A 144 -50.59 -1.57 -3.44
N MET A 145 -50.54 -0.34 -3.98
CA MET A 145 -51.49 0.81 -3.89
C MET A 145 -51.33 1.71 -2.65
N ARG A 146 -51.43 3.06 -2.69
CA ARG A 146 -52.02 4.04 -3.63
C ARG A 146 -51.50 5.46 -3.30
N SER A 147 -51.47 6.36 -4.28
CA SER A 147 -51.31 7.83 -4.12
C SER A 147 -52.49 8.49 -3.39
N PRO A 148 -52.30 9.74 -2.94
CA PRO A 148 -52.93 10.89 -3.62
C PRO A 148 -51.93 11.89 -4.20
#